data_AF-A0A3N0YAH9-F1
#
_entry.id   AF-A0A3N0YAH9-F1
#
_cell.length_a   1.000
_cell.length_b   1.000
_cell.length_c   1.000
_cell.angle_alpha   90.00
_cell.angle_beta   90.00
_cell.angle_gamma   90.00
#
_symmetry.space_group_name_H-M   'P 1'
#
loop_
_entity.id
_entity.type
_entity.pdbx_description
1 polymer ?
#
loop_
_entity_poly.entity_id
_entity_poly.type
_entity_poly.pdbx_seq_one_letter_code
_entity_poly.pdbx_strand_id
1 'polypeptide(L)'
;MSVCVPPNHEVTLRVQAIGTGSLKYQWFDKQQSEVVSGTEPELTVTLQRSGNYICRVSDLYCNYQFTEWVKVRILDEPGVSLAWRGEPHIVIRPKSQTVKPGETFTLKCTALGKPAPAYQWYRNGHLLTKQTTETLKIENASAETAGSYLCAVSNILEERWSEAAEIEIAPPDQLPTPTLMATDKVALLIGNLNYNHHPGLMAPTMDVHELANLLQQLGFRVVSLLDLTLQEMQAAIDKFLQLLDRGVYAVFYYAGHGYEHNGRNYLVAIDAPRPYRTENCVCVQRVMHSMQERKAQLNVILLDTCRKWYKQKGPPSEIKPLAPLGNTVYGYATSEDAEAFEVQDGGKSTGIFTKYLNKHVLQPERVTRVLEQVSEDLGKDPLVRGRQVVEIRHTLTEPRALTDPVQASGHTMELRRRDAFLPGRRTLDFQHCGVQVELCFSALFSNVLVVFGTVRSTNIAAQDCTLILESQPGSLVIKVKLHYTHTQTKERLTESKELDIGRPLIASCKLNQMKPVDRRQDACVHSVDHMSNIRWPHHQNHPRAGQPYTRKAENRLQSSAKSTSMSSNEPEENDENDSNEFTM
;
A
#
# COMPACT_ATOMS: atom_id res chain seq x y z
N MET A 1 -32.85 12.16 -49.92
CA MET A 1 -32.16 11.25 -48.98
C MET A 1 -32.32 11.78 -47.57
N SER A 2 -32.30 10.91 -46.55
CA SER A 2 -32.30 11.32 -45.14
C SER A 2 -31.00 12.04 -44.76
N VAL A 3 -31.04 12.83 -43.70
CA VAL A 3 -29.88 13.58 -43.17
C VAL A 3 -29.82 13.51 -41.64
N CYS A 4 -28.64 13.73 -41.07
CA CYS A 4 -28.43 13.87 -39.63
C CYS A 4 -27.66 15.17 -39.38
N VAL A 5 -28.29 16.17 -38.76
CA VAL A 5 -27.75 17.54 -38.64
C VAL A 5 -27.92 18.08 -37.22
N PRO A 6 -27.13 19.09 -36.80
CA PRO A 6 -27.32 19.71 -35.49
C PRO A 6 -28.64 20.52 -35.43
N PRO A 7 -29.14 20.88 -34.23
CA PRO A 7 -30.33 21.69 -34.07
C PRO A 7 -30.21 23.03 -34.81
N ASN A 8 -31.30 23.49 -35.41
CA ASN A 8 -31.38 24.73 -36.18
C ASN A 8 -30.47 24.80 -37.43
N HIS A 9 -29.95 23.67 -37.90
CA HIS A 9 -29.26 23.61 -39.18
C HIS A 9 -30.26 23.60 -40.34
N GLU A 10 -29.98 24.39 -41.38
CA GLU A 10 -30.84 24.50 -42.55
C GLU A 10 -30.66 23.30 -43.48
N VAL A 11 -31.77 22.63 -43.82
CA VAL A 11 -31.77 21.44 -44.68
C VAL A 11 -32.72 21.65 -45.84
N THR A 12 -32.17 21.64 -47.06
CA THR A 12 -32.96 21.57 -48.29
C THR A 12 -33.12 20.12 -48.75
N LEU A 13 -34.35 19.65 -48.74
CA LEU A 13 -34.78 18.39 -49.34
C LEU A 13 -35.13 18.64 -50.81
N ARG A 14 -34.73 17.74 -51.70
CA ARG A 14 -34.99 17.87 -53.14
C ARG A 14 -35.63 16.60 -53.70
N VAL A 15 -36.60 16.79 -54.58
CA VAL A 15 -37.27 15.72 -55.34
C VAL A 15 -36.92 15.87 -56.81
N GLN A 16 -36.60 14.75 -57.45
CA GLN A 16 -36.42 14.65 -58.89
C GLN A 16 -37.47 13.67 -59.43
N ALA A 17 -38.28 14.14 -60.37
CA ALA A 17 -39.33 13.35 -61.00
C ALA A 17 -39.33 13.58 -62.51
N ILE A 18 -39.74 12.57 -63.27
CA ILE A 18 -39.86 12.62 -64.73
C ILE A 18 -41.31 12.25 -65.07
N GLY A 19 -41.95 13.05 -65.90
CA GLY A 19 -43.33 12.82 -66.35
C GLY A 19 -43.64 13.60 -67.63
N THR A 20 -44.77 13.28 -68.27
CA THR A 20 -45.24 13.96 -69.47
C THR A 20 -46.02 15.23 -69.10
N GLY A 21 -45.37 16.39 -69.16
CA GLY A 21 -45.98 17.71 -68.88
C GLY A 21 -45.56 18.33 -67.54
N SER A 22 -46.24 19.42 -67.14
CA SER A 22 -45.95 20.14 -65.90
C SER A 22 -46.35 19.31 -64.67
N LEU A 23 -45.39 19.09 -63.77
CA LEU A 23 -45.60 18.37 -62.52
C LEU A 23 -45.93 19.36 -61.38
N LYS A 24 -46.80 18.94 -60.46
CA LYS A 24 -47.13 19.64 -59.22
C LYS A 24 -46.57 18.87 -58.03
N TYR A 25 -46.09 19.59 -57.02
CA TYR A 25 -45.50 19.03 -55.81
C TYR A 25 -46.32 19.43 -54.58
N GLN A 26 -46.39 18.55 -53.59
CA GLN A 26 -46.92 18.87 -52.27
C GLN A 26 -46.18 18.06 -51.22
N TRP A 27 -45.55 18.73 -50.27
CA TRP A 27 -44.88 18.09 -49.14
C TRP A 27 -45.83 17.86 -47.97
N PHE A 28 -45.60 16.75 -47.26
CA PHE A 28 -46.34 16.33 -46.08
C PHE A 28 -45.38 16.02 -44.93
N ASP A 29 -45.79 16.32 -43.70
CA ASP A 29 -45.07 15.95 -42.48
C ASP A 29 -45.45 14.55 -41.97
N LYS A 30 -44.88 14.13 -40.84
CA LYS A 30 -45.14 12.82 -40.21
C LYS A 30 -46.62 12.63 -39.84
N GLN A 31 -47.36 13.70 -39.59
CA GLN A 31 -48.78 13.68 -39.27
C GLN A 31 -49.65 13.62 -40.54
N GLN A 32 -49.04 13.52 -41.72
CA GLN A 32 -49.71 13.59 -43.03
C GLN A 32 -50.39 14.94 -43.25
N SER A 33 -49.93 16.00 -42.57
CA SER A 33 -50.42 17.36 -42.79
C SER A 33 -49.64 18.00 -43.93
N GLU A 34 -50.32 18.77 -44.77
CA GLU A 34 -49.67 19.53 -45.83
C GLU A 34 -48.74 20.59 -45.22
N VAL A 35 -47.48 20.59 -45.65
CA VAL A 35 -46.54 21.63 -45.27
C VAL A 35 -46.91 22.90 -46.04
N VAL A 36 -47.32 23.93 -45.32
CA VAL A 36 -47.63 25.26 -45.89
C VAL A 36 -46.41 25.74 -46.68
N SER A 37 -46.58 26.16 -47.94
CA SER A 37 -45.54 26.53 -48.90
C SER A 37 -44.65 25.40 -49.47
N GLY A 38 -44.90 24.14 -49.09
CA GLY A 38 -44.22 22.97 -49.65
C GLY A 38 -44.77 22.56 -51.02
N THR A 39 -44.92 23.49 -51.96
CA THR A 39 -45.49 23.22 -53.31
C THR A 39 -44.43 23.12 -54.41
N GLU A 40 -43.16 23.28 -54.06
CA GLU A 40 -42.01 23.23 -54.95
C GLU A 40 -41.27 21.88 -54.85
N PRO A 41 -40.43 21.52 -55.84
CA PRO A 41 -39.59 20.32 -55.77
C PRO A 41 -38.53 20.38 -54.66
N GLU A 42 -38.28 21.57 -54.11
CA GLU A 42 -37.38 21.80 -52.98
C GLU A 42 -38.17 22.21 -51.72
N LEU A 43 -37.82 21.62 -50.58
CA LEU A 43 -38.35 21.99 -49.27
C LEU A 43 -37.17 22.28 -48.33
N THR A 44 -37.05 23.54 -47.90
CA THR A 44 -36.08 23.94 -46.89
C THR A 44 -36.72 23.93 -45.51
N VAL A 45 -36.10 23.21 -44.58
CA VAL A 45 -36.55 23.11 -43.18
C VAL A 45 -35.41 23.42 -42.21
N THR A 46 -35.77 24.03 -41.08
CA THR A 46 -34.89 24.27 -39.94
C THR A 46 -35.59 23.73 -38.70
N LEU A 47 -35.05 22.68 -38.11
CA LEU A 47 -35.74 21.92 -37.07
C LEU A 47 -34.95 21.88 -35.76
N GLN A 48 -35.67 21.92 -34.65
CA GLN A 48 -35.14 21.62 -33.32
C GLN A 48 -35.35 20.16 -32.92
N ARG A 49 -36.25 19.45 -33.60
CA ARG A 49 -36.60 18.05 -33.33
C ARG A 49 -36.64 17.27 -34.64
N SER A 50 -36.35 15.97 -34.57
CA SER A 50 -36.33 15.13 -35.77
C SER A 50 -37.69 15.09 -36.46
N GLY A 51 -37.71 15.23 -37.78
CA GLY A 51 -38.90 15.22 -38.62
C GLY A 51 -38.82 14.19 -39.74
N ASN A 52 -39.97 13.77 -40.26
CA ASN A 52 -40.07 12.95 -41.46
C ASN A 52 -40.91 13.71 -42.49
N TYR A 53 -40.49 13.66 -43.76
CA TYR A 53 -41.16 14.33 -44.86
C TYR A 53 -41.35 13.38 -46.03
N ILE A 54 -42.45 13.55 -46.74
CA ILE A 54 -42.76 12.85 -47.98
C ILE A 54 -43.33 13.85 -48.97
N CYS A 55 -43.02 13.71 -50.25
CA CYS A 55 -43.55 14.58 -51.30
C CYS A 55 -44.49 13.78 -52.19
N ARG A 56 -45.69 14.34 -52.45
CA ARG A 56 -46.58 13.89 -53.52
C ARG A 56 -46.23 14.65 -54.79
N VAL A 57 -45.95 13.92 -55.86
CA VAL A 57 -45.78 14.47 -57.20
C VAL A 57 -46.99 14.07 -58.04
N SER A 58 -47.66 15.04 -58.66
CA SER A 58 -48.85 14.78 -59.50
C SER A 58 -48.75 15.44 -60.87
N ASP A 59 -49.31 14.78 -61.89
CA ASP A 59 -49.42 15.32 -63.25
C ASP A 59 -50.70 16.17 -63.46
N LEU A 60 -50.90 16.65 -64.68
CA LEU A 60 -52.09 17.43 -65.07
C LEU A 60 -53.38 16.59 -65.12
N TYR A 61 -53.28 15.26 -65.13
CA TYR A 61 -54.41 14.32 -65.15
C TYR A 61 -54.76 13.77 -63.76
N CYS A 62 -54.19 14.37 -62.70
CA CYS A 62 -54.35 13.96 -61.31
C CYS A 62 -53.79 12.56 -60.97
N ASN A 63 -52.94 11.98 -61.82
CA ASN A 63 -52.13 10.83 -61.43
C ASN A 63 -51.07 11.32 -60.45
N TYR A 64 -50.81 10.57 -59.38
CA TYR A 64 -49.82 10.97 -58.40
C TYR A 64 -48.98 9.79 -57.88
N GLN A 65 -47.76 10.11 -57.49
CA GLN A 65 -46.83 9.21 -56.83
C GLN A 65 -46.26 9.90 -55.60
N PHE A 66 -46.13 9.17 -54.51
CA PHE A 66 -45.39 9.63 -53.33
C PHE A 66 -43.92 9.20 -53.43
N THR A 67 -43.02 10.06 -52.96
CA THR A 67 -41.62 9.69 -52.72
C THR A 67 -41.52 8.71 -51.56
N GLU A 68 -40.35 8.14 -51.34
CA GLU A 68 -40.02 7.54 -50.05
C GLU A 68 -39.97 8.61 -48.95
N TRP A 69 -40.23 8.21 -47.71
CA TRP A 69 -40.06 9.09 -46.55
C TRP A 69 -38.59 9.45 -46.37
N VAL A 70 -38.29 10.74 -46.25
CA VAL A 70 -36.97 11.22 -45.86
C VAL A 70 -36.98 11.70 -44.41
N LYS A 71 -36.01 11.25 -43.64
CA LYS A 71 -35.86 11.60 -42.23
C LYS A 71 -34.81 12.70 -42.08
N VAL A 72 -35.18 13.80 -41.43
CA VAL A 72 -34.26 14.82 -40.94
C VAL A 72 -34.04 14.53 -39.47
N ARG A 73 -32.94 13.84 -39.14
CA ARG A 73 -32.58 13.52 -37.76
C ARG A 73 -31.82 14.70 -37.15
N ILE A 74 -32.25 15.13 -35.96
CA ILE A 74 -31.55 16.13 -35.16
C ILE A 74 -30.73 15.41 -34.09
N LEU A 75 -29.45 15.72 -34.02
CA LEU A 75 -28.53 15.25 -32.99
C LEU A 75 -27.89 16.48 -32.34
N ASP A 76 -28.12 16.65 -31.04
CA ASP A 76 -27.59 17.78 -30.29
C ASP A 76 -26.10 17.57 -30.03
N GLU A 77 -25.26 18.38 -30.69
CA GLU A 77 -23.81 18.38 -30.49
C GLU A 77 -23.28 19.82 -30.49
N PRO A 78 -22.77 20.33 -29.35
CA PRO A 78 -22.15 21.65 -29.30
C PRO A 78 -20.77 21.61 -29.98
N GLY A 79 -20.57 22.45 -31.00
CA GLY A 79 -19.24 22.66 -31.59
C GLY A 79 -19.07 22.27 -33.07
N VAL A 80 -20.16 21.93 -33.78
CA VAL A 80 -20.10 21.78 -35.24
C VAL A 80 -19.90 23.16 -35.88
N SER A 81 -18.85 23.29 -36.70
CA SER A 81 -18.52 24.55 -37.38
C SER A 81 -19.66 25.00 -38.30
N LEU A 82 -19.89 26.32 -38.38
CA LEU A 82 -20.77 26.94 -39.38
C LEU A 82 -20.36 26.61 -40.83
N ALA A 83 -19.10 26.22 -41.05
CA ALA A 83 -18.57 25.84 -42.37
C ALA A 83 -18.74 24.35 -42.70
N TRP A 84 -19.36 23.55 -41.83
CA TRP A 84 -19.60 22.12 -42.07
C TRP A 84 -20.46 21.90 -43.32
N ARG A 85 -19.98 21.07 -44.26
CA ARG A 85 -20.59 20.91 -45.59
C ARG A 85 -21.49 19.68 -45.69
N GLY A 86 -21.52 18.85 -44.65
CA GLY A 86 -22.30 17.62 -44.62
C GLY A 86 -21.47 16.35 -44.58
N GLU A 87 -20.14 16.46 -44.50
CA GLU A 87 -19.24 15.34 -44.32
C GLU A 87 -19.52 14.60 -42.99
N PRO A 88 -19.34 13.27 -42.90
CA PRO A 88 -19.60 12.51 -41.68
C PRO A 88 -18.80 13.05 -40.49
N HIS A 89 -19.49 13.39 -39.40
CA HIS A 89 -18.87 13.88 -38.17
C HIS A 89 -19.30 13.01 -36.99
N ILE A 90 -18.38 12.20 -36.45
CA ILE A 90 -18.65 11.27 -35.35
C ILE A 90 -18.81 12.05 -34.04
N VAL A 91 -20.01 11.95 -33.47
CA VAL A 91 -20.42 12.58 -32.21
C VAL A 91 -20.30 11.59 -31.06
N ILE A 92 -20.99 10.44 -31.18
CA ILE A 92 -20.87 9.36 -30.20
C ILE A 92 -19.86 8.36 -30.71
N ARG A 93 -18.81 8.13 -29.91
CA ARG A 93 -17.75 7.16 -30.19
C ARG A 93 -17.99 5.86 -29.44
N PRO A 94 -17.57 4.70 -30.00
CA PRO A 94 -17.57 3.46 -29.25
C PRO A 94 -16.62 3.57 -28.04
N LYS A 95 -16.97 2.89 -26.94
CA LYS A 95 -16.19 2.92 -25.69
C LYS A 95 -15.70 1.52 -25.34
N SER A 96 -14.43 1.42 -24.94
CA SER A 96 -13.83 0.21 -24.41
C SER A 96 -14.56 -0.30 -23.18
N GLN A 97 -14.69 -1.62 -23.05
CA GLN A 97 -15.46 -2.29 -22.00
C GLN A 97 -14.81 -3.63 -21.63
N THR A 98 -14.86 -3.99 -20.35
CA THR A 98 -14.58 -5.35 -19.89
C THR A 98 -15.91 -6.05 -19.63
N VAL A 99 -16.14 -7.20 -20.27
CA VAL A 99 -17.44 -7.89 -20.31
C VAL A 99 -17.29 -9.32 -19.80
N LYS A 100 -18.25 -9.82 -19.02
CA LYS A 100 -18.17 -11.21 -18.56
C LYS A 100 -18.56 -12.19 -19.68
N PRO A 101 -18.04 -13.43 -19.66
CA PRO A 101 -18.47 -14.45 -20.60
C PRO A 101 -19.97 -14.69 -20.51
N GLY A 102 -20.64 -14.79 -21.65
CA GLY A 102 -22.09 -14.98 -21.75
C GLY A 102 -22.93 -13.70 -21.67
N GLU A 103 -22.35 -12.58 -21.22
CA GLU A 103 -23.08 -11.30 -21.20
C GLU A 103 -23.23 -10.71 -22.60
N THR A 104 -24.17 -9.77 -22.72
CA THR A 104 -24.37 -8.99 -23.94
C THR A 104 -23.74 -7.62 -23.76
N PHE A 105 -22.92 -7.19 -24.71
CA PHE A 105 -22.39 -5.83 -24.73
C PHE A 105 -22.82 -5.08 -25.98
N THR A 106 -22.76 -3.76 -25.90
CA THR A 106 -23.20 -2.87 -26.96
C THR A 106 -22.18 -1.76 -27.19
N LEU A 107 -21.81 -1.57 -28.45
CA LEU A 107 -21.01 -0.44 -28.92
C LEU A 107 -21.88 0.51 -29.73
N LYS A 108 -21.74 1.81 -29.50
CA LYS A 108 -22.52 2.84 -30.17
C LYS A 108 -21.60 3.80 -30.91
N CYS A 109 -21.88 4.00 -32.19
CA CYS A 109 -21.26 5.02 -33.02
C CYS A 109 -22.38 5.84 -33.66
N THR A 110 -22.36 7.17 -33.48
CA THR A 110 -23.38 8.06 -34.05
C THR A 110 -22.72 9.26 -34.67
N ALA A 111 -23.06 9.57 -35.91
CA ALA A 111 -22.48 10.65 -36.68
C ALA A 111 -23.54 11.57 -37.31
N LEU A 112 -23.17 12.83 -37.48
CA LEU A 112 -23.84 13.79 -38.35
C LEU A 112 -23.45 13.52 -39.81
N GLY A 113 -24.28 13.94 -40.77
CA GLY A 113 -23.99 13.86 -42.20
C GLY A 113 -25.17 14.29 -43.08
N LYS A 114 -24.84 14.88 -44.24
CA LYS A 114 -25.78 15.24 -45.32
C LYS A 114 -25.22 14.71 -46.65
N PRO A 115 -25.68 13.54 -47.15
CA PRO A 115 -26.71 12.65 -46.60
C PRO A 115 -26.33 11.97 -45.28
N ALA A 116 -27.32 11.42 -44.59
CA ALA A 116 -27.13 10.65 -43.36
C ALA A 116 -26.08 9.54 -43.59
N PRO A 117 -25.08 9.38 -42.71
CA PRO A 117 -24.03 8.40 -42.92
C PRO A 117 -24.54 6.96 -42.88
N ALA A 118 -23.96 6.10 -43.72
CA ALA A 118 -23.99 4.65 -43.56
C ALA A 118 -22.94 4.23 -42.52
N TYR A 119 -23.17 3.09 -41.85
CA TYR A 119 -22.29 2.56 -40.82
C TYR A 119 -21.78 1.19 -41.24
N GLN A 120 -20.56 0.85 -40.83
CA GLN A 120 -20.02 -0.50 -40.97
C GLN A 120 -19.02 -0.78 -39.85
N TRP A 121 -19.22 -1.89 -39.12
CA TRP A 121 -18.35 -2.29 -38.01
C TRP A 121 -17.25 -3.26 -38.43
N TYR A 122 -16.12 -3.16 -37.73
CA TYR A 122 -14.94 -4.00 -37.86
C TYR A 122 -14.48 -4.50 -36.49
N ARG A 123 -13.91 -5.70 -36.44
CA ARG A 123 -13.26 -6.29 -35.26
C ARG A 123 -11.88 -6.80 -35.65
N ASN A 124 -10.84 -6.32 -34.97
CA ASN A 124 -9.44 -6.66 -35.24
C ASN A 124 -9.07 -6.44 -36.73
N GLY A 125 -9.58 -5.37 -37.33
CA GLY A 125 -9.40 -5.06 -38.76
C GLY A 125 -10.27 -5.86 -39.74
N HIS A 126 -11.05 -6.84 -39.27
CA HIS A 126 -11.93 -7.64 -40.11
C HIS A 126 -13.37 -7.11 -40.15
N LEU A 127 -13.97 -7.14 -41.33
CA LEU A 127 -15.34 -6.71 -41.58
C LEU A 127 -16.35 -7.59 -40.82
N LEU A 128 -17.22 -6.97 -40.01
CA LEU A 128 -18.37 -7.65 -39.42
C LEU A 128 -19.57 -7.57 -40.38
N THR A 129 -19.79 -8.63 -41.15
CA THR A 129 -20.82 -8.67 -42.20
C THR A 129 -22.21 -8.37 -41.64
N LYS A 130 -22.98 -7.53 -42.34
CA LYS A 130 -24.35 -7.08 -41.97
C LYS A 130 -24.44 -6.21 -40.71
N GLN A 131 -23.33 -5.88 -40.05
CA GLN A 131 -23.33 -4.95 -38.92
C GLN A 131 -23.23 -3.51 -39.44
N THR A 132 -24.34 -2.97 -39.91
CA THR A 132 -24.42 -1.68 -40.63
C THR A 132 -25.24 -0.60 -39.93
N THR A 133 -25.46 -0.76 -38.62
CA THR A 133 -26.25 0.15 -37.79
C THR A 133 -25.36 1.00 -36.88
N GLU A 134 -25.91 2.08 -36.30
CA GLU A 134 -25.27 2.93 -35.28
C GLU A 134 -24.89 2.17 -34.00
N THR A 135 -25.38 0.94 -33.83
CA THR A 135 -25.27 0.19 -32.59
C THR A 135 -24.96 -1.26 -32.90
N LEU A 136 -23.75 -1.68 -32.55
CA LEU A 136 -23.32 -3.07 -32.61
C LEU A 136 -23.67 -3.74 -31.29
N LYS A 137 -24.57 -4.71 -31.33
CA LYS A 137 -24.92 -5.56 -30.18
C LYS A 137 -24.31 -6.94 -30.39
N ILE A 138 -23.46 -7.36 -29.46
CA ILE A 138 -22.89 -8.71 -29.44
C ILE A 138 -23.49 -9.43 -28.24
N GLU A 139 -24.21 -10.51 -28.51
CA GLU A 139 -24.78 -11.38 -27.49
C GLU A 139 -23.82 -12.53 -27.19
N ASN A 140 -23.91 -13.09 -25.98
CA ASN A 140 -23.11 -14.24 -25.55
C ASN A 140 -21.60 -14.02 -25.74
N ALA A 141 -21.06 -13.00 -25.07
CA ALA A 141 -19.66 -12.62 -25.18
C ALA A 141 -18.72 -13.79 -24.83
N SER A 142 -17.68 -13.98 -25.64
CA SER A 142 -16.71 -15.06 -25.51
C SER A 142 -15.30 -14.57 -25.89
N ALA A 143 -14.25 -15.34 -25.58
CA ALA A 143 -12.88 -14.95 -25.95
C ALA A 143 -12.72 -14.61 -27.45
N GLU A 144 -13.54 -15.19 -28.33
CA GLU A 144 -13.55 -14.88 -29.76
C GLU A 144 -14.17 -13.52 -30.09
N THR A 145 -14.99 -12.97 -29.19
CA THR A 145 -15.57 -11.62 -29.28
C THR A 145 -14.72 -10.55 -28.60
N ALA A 146 -13.59 -10.90 -28.01
CA ALA A 146 -12.62 -9.91 -27.54
C ALA A 146 -11.87 -9.26 -28.71
N GLY A 147 -11.36 -8.06 -28.47
CA GLY A 147 -10.48 -7.33 -29.38
C GLY A 147 -10.91 -5.90 -29.67
N SER A 148 -10.30 -5.35 -30.70
CA SER A 148 -10.40 -3.94 -31.07
C SER A 148 -11.55 -3.72 -32.06
N TYR A 149 -12.53 -2.90 -31.69
CA TYR A 149 -13.70 -2.59 -32.51
C TYR A 149 -13.65 -1.17 -33.07
N LEU A 150 -13.90 -1.06 -34.37
CA LEU A 150 -13.93 0.21 -35.11
C LEU A 150 -15.25 0.34 -35.87
N CYS A 151 -15.74 1.58 -35.99
CA CYS A 151 -16.87 1.90 -36.85
C CYS A 151 -16.41 2.83 -37.97
N ALA A 152 -16.64 2.43 -39.22
CA ALA A 152 -16.55 3.30 -40.38
C ALA A 152 -17.93 3.95 -40.61
N VAL A 153 -17.95 5.28 -40.74
CA VAL A 153 -19.11 6.05 -41.13
C VAL A 153 -18.84 6.73 -42.46
N SER A 154 -19.74 6.58 -43.43
CA SER A 154 -19.52 7.11 -44.78
C SER A 154 -20.76 7.74 -45.38
N ASN A 155 -20.56 8.75 -46.21
CA ASN A 155 -21.58 9.25 -47.12
C ASN A 155 -20.93 9.57 -48.48
N ILE A 156 -21.65 10.28 -49.35
CA ILE A 156 -21.17 10.60 -50.70
C ILE A 156 -19.93 11.52 -50.73
N LEU A 157 -19.58 12.16 -49.60
CA LEU A 157 -18.46 13.10 -49.52
C LEU A 157 -17.18 12.42 -49.04
N GLU A 158 -17.25 11.65 -47.96
CA GLU A 158 -16.08 10.95 -47.40
C GLU A 158 -16.49 9.72 -46.56
N GLU A 159 -15.48 8.93 -46.21
CA GLU A 159 -15.53 7.94 -45.15
C GLU A 159 -14.66 8.41 -43.97
N ARG A 160 -15.16 8.20 -42.75
CA ARG A 160 -14.47 8.52 -41.50
C ARG A 160 -14.53 7.34 -40.54
N TRP A 161 -13.42 7.08 -39.85
CA TRP A 161 -13.30 5.99 -38.89
C TRP A 161 -13.37 6.52 -37.46
N SER A 162 -13.98 5.75 -36.56
CA SER A 162 -13.91 6.00 -35.12
C SER A 162 -12.53 5.67 -34.57
N GLU A 163 -12.25 6.09 -33.32
CA GLU A 163 -11.20 5.45 -32.54
C GLU A 163 -11.58 4.00 -32.20
N ALA A 164 -10.57 3.19 -31.88
CA ALA A 164 -10.76 1.80 -31.46
C ALA A 164 -11.37 1.72 -30.05
N ALA A 165 -12.40 0.89 -29.90
CA ALA A 165 -12.91 0.46 -28.61
C ALA A 165 -12.40 -0.95 -28.31
N GLU A 166 -11.62 -1.09 -27.25
CA GLU A 166 -11.07 -2.36 -26.82
C GLU A 166 -12.09 -3.11 -25.96
N ILE A 167 -12.46 -4.32 -26.40
CA ILE A 167 -13.34 -5.22 -25.67
C ILE A 167 -12.49 -6.33 -25.07
N GLU A 168 -12.45 -6.35 -23.75
CA GLU A 168 -11.83 -7.43 -23.00
C GLU A 168 -12.91 -8.35 -22.45
N ILE A 169 -12.70 -9.66 -22.59
CA ILE A 169 -13.55 -10.64 -21.93
C ILE A 169 -12.91 -11.01 -20.61
N ALA A 170 -13.61 -10.72 -19.52
CA ALA A 170 -13.19 -11.16 -18.21
C ALA A 170 -13.02 -12.68 -18.24
N PRO A 171 -11.96 -13.24 -17.64
CA PRO A 171 -11.83 -14.68 -17.50
C PRO A 171 -13.11 -15.26 -16.87
N PRO A 172 -13.61 -16.43 -17.33
CA PRO A 172 -14.83 -17.04 -16.83
C PRO A 172 -14.75 -17.16 -15.32
N ASP A 173 -15.67 -16.47 -14.64
CA ASP A 173 -15.72 -16.23 -13.20
C ASP A 173 -14.62 -16.96 -12.42
N GLN A 174 -13.55 -16.22 -12.12
CA GLN A 174 -13.26 -16.11 -10.70
C GLN A 174 -14.59 -15.64 -10.10
N LEU A 175 -15.33 -16.54 -9.44
CA LEU A 175 -16.36 -16.16 -8.46
C LEU A 175 -15.91 -14.87 -7.78
N PRO A 176 -16.76 -13.88 -7.44
CA PRO A 176 -16.29 -12.77 -6.61
C PRO A 176 -15.52 -13.42 -5.47
N THR A 177 -14.18 -13.30 -5.47
CA THR A 177 -13.35 -14.06 -4.54
C THR A 177 -13.93 -13.63 -3.21
N PRO A 178 -14.48 -14.55 -2.39
CA PRO A 178 -15.15 -14.17 -1.17
C PRO A 178 -14.19 -13.22 -0.48
N THR A 179 -14.60 -11.95 -0.32
CA THR A 179 -13.70 -10.89 0.13
C THR A 179 -13.03 -11.46 1.36
N LEU A 180 -11.72 -11.73 1.29
CA LEU A 180 -11.06 -12.43 2.37
C LEU A 180 -11.16 -11.50 3.56
N MET A 181 -11.78 -11.95 4.63
CA MET A 181 -11.99 -11.14 5.83
C MET A 181 -11.21 -11.74 6.98
N ALA A 182 -10.71 -10.86 7.84
CA ALA A 182 -10.19 -11.23 9.14
C ALA A 182 -11.32 -11.13 10.17
N THR A 183 -11.40 -12.06 11.13
CA THR A 183 -12.30 -11.88 12.29
C THR A 183 -11.78 -10.76 13.19
N ASP A 184 -10.45 -10.59 13.22
CA ASP A 184 -9.73 -9.44 13.78
C ASP A 184 -8.30 -9.39 13.24
N LYS A 185 -7.57 -8.30 13.49
CA LYS A 185 -6.17 -8.13 13.15
C LYS A 185 -5.37 -7.69 14.40
N VAL A 186 -4.30 -8.41 14.72
CA VAL A 186 -3.44 -8.14 15.88
C VAL A 186 -1.98 -8.10 15.44
N ALA A 187 -1.24 -7.11 15.92
CA ALA A 187 0.18 -7.02 15.68
C ALA A 187 0.98 -6.81 16.97
N LEU A 188 2.10 -7.52 17.11
CA LEU A 188 3.12 -7.28 18.12
C LEU A 188 4.41 -6.86 17.42
N LEU A 189 4.89 -5.65 17.73
CA LEU A 189 6.12 -5.09 17.19
C LEU A 189 7.10 -4.87 18.34
N ILE A 190 8.30 -5.44 18.24
CA ILE A 190 9.36 -5.30 19.25
C ILE A 190 10.59 -4.67 18.59
N GLY A 191 11.12 -3.60 19.19
CA GLY A 191 12.35 -2.94 18.77
C GLY A 191 13.39 -2.94 19.89
N ASN A 192 14.43 -3.74 19.79
CA ASN A 192 15.51 -3.78 20.78
C ASN A 192 16.73 -3.04 20.26
N LEU A 193 17.18 -2.03 21.00
CA LEU A 193 18.22 -1.10 20.57
C LEU A 193 19.29 -0.83 21.64
N ASN A 194 18.95 -0.74 22.94
CA ASN A 194 19.89 -0.47 24.03
C ASN A 194 20.32 -1.76 24.73
N TYR A 195 21.26 -2.51 24.14
CA TYR A 195 21.74 -3.77 24.72
C TYR A 195 22.76 -3.53 25.84
N ASN A 196 22.61 -4.25 26.95
CA ASN A 196 23.48 -4.12 28.13
C ASN A 196 24.92 -4.56 27.86
N HIS A 197 25.10 -5.60 27.03
CA HIS A 197 26.40 -6.25 26.80
C HIS A 197 26.82 -6.28 25.32
N HIS A 198 26.03 -5.69 24.43
CA HIS A 198 26.23 -5.72 22.98
C HIS A 198 26.11 -4.29 22.40
N PRO A 199 26.59 -4.03 21.18
CA PRO A 199 26.46 -2.71 20.57
C PRO A 199 24.99 -2.29 20.45
N GLY A 200 24.73 -1.01 20.72
CA GLY A 200 23.41 -0.43 20.51
C GLY A 200 23.07 -0.27 19.03
N LEU A 201 21.77 -0.14 18.75
CA LEU A 201 21.21 0.12 17.42
C LEU A 201 20.48 1.46 17.41
N MET A 202 20.23 2.03 16.22
CA MET A 202 19.60 3.34 16.09
C MET A 202 18.23 3.32 15.41
N ALA A 203 18.04 2.44 14.41
CA ALA A 203 16.81 2.41 13.63
C ALA A 203 15.57 1.76 14.30
N PRO A 204 15.67 0.81 15.26
CA PRO A 204 14.49 0.09 15.75
C PRO A 204 13.36 0.98 16.31
N THR A 205 13.68 2.14 16.88
CA THR A 205 12.68 3.14 17.30
C THR A 205 11.79 3.59 16.14
N MET A 206 12.41 4.09 15.06
CA MET A 206 11.68 4.58 13.89
C MET A 206 10.99 3.45 13.13
N ASP A 207 11.66 2.30 13.04
CA ASP A 207 11.14 1.09 12.39
C ASP A 207 9.80 0.67 13.00
N VAL A 208 9.77 0.50 14.32
CA VAL A 208 8.57 0.08 15.06
C VAL A 208 7.52 1.18 15.03
N HIS A 209 7.91 2.45 15.16
CA HIS A 209 6.96 3.57 15.20
C HIS A 209 6.20 3.72 13.88
N GLU A 210 6.90 3.79 12.75
CA GLU A 210 6.26 3.99 11.44
C GLU A 210 5.42 2.77 11.04
N LEU A 211 5.94 1.56 11.21
CA LEU A 211 5.19 0.34 10.87
C LEU A 211 3.94 0.19 11.75
N ALA A 212 4.02 0.55 13.04
CA ALA A 212 2.87 0.54 13.94
C ALA A 212 1.75 1.44 13.40
N ASN A 213 2.08 2.67 13.00
CA ASN A 213 1.11 3.63 12.47
C ASN A 213 0.44 3.11 11.18
N LEU A 214 1.21 2.49 10.29
CA LEU A 214 0.67 1.91 9.04
C LEU A 214 -0.23 0.71 9.32
N LEU A 215 0.16 -0.19 10.22
CA LEU A 215 -0.68 -1.33 10.60
C LEU A 215 -1.96 -0.89 11.31
N GLN A 216 -1.91 0.16 12.13
CA GLN A 216 -3.10 0.76 12.74
C GLN A 216 -4.07 1.31 11.68
N GLN A 217 -3.57 1.95 10.61
CA GLN A 217 -4.42 2.39 9.49
C GLN A 217 -5.11 1.22 8.78
N LEU A 218 -4.47 0.05 8.76
CA LEU A 218 -5.06 -1.20 8.25
C LEU A 218 -6.02 -1.86 9.25
N GLY A 219 -6.30 -1.25 10.41
CA GLY A 219 -7.20 -1.80 11.41
C GLY A 219 -6.58 -2.88 12.30
N PHE A 220 -5.24 -2.98 12.36
CA PHE A 220 -4.58 -3.84 13.35
C PHE A 220 -4.64 -3.21 14.74
N ARG A 221 -4.86 -4.06 15.73
CA ARG A 221 -4.58 -3.74 17.13
C ARG A 221 -3.10 -3.97 17.38
N VAL A 222 -2.35 -2.88 17.48
CA VAL A 222 -0.89 -2.90 17.54
C VAL A 222 -0.41 -2.72 18.98
N VAL A 223 0.45 -3.64 19.44
CA VAL A 223 1.27 -3.48 20.64
C VAL A 223 2.70 -3.26 20.18
N SER A 224 3.23 -2.06 20.41
CA SER A 224 4.59 -1.67 20.04
C SER A 224 5.45 -1.48 21.29
N LEU A 225 6.58 -2.18 21.38
CA LEU A 225 7.42 -2.22 22.57
C LEU A 225 8.89 -2.00 22.21
N LEU A 226 9.61 -1.23 23.01
CA LEU A 226 11.06 -1.04 22.87
C LEU A 226 11.84 -1.63 24.04
N ASP A 227 13.08 -2.06 23.76
CA ASP A 227 14.10 -2.42 24.75
C ASP A 227 13.63 -3.43 25.80
N LEU A 228 13.21 -4.61 25.32
CA LEU A 228 12.69 -5.67 26.18
C LEU A 228 13.76 -6.66 26.61
N THR A 229 13.77 -6.96 27.91
CA THR A 229 14.48 -8.12 28.48
C THR A 229 13.87 -9.43 28.00
N LEU A 230 14.57 -10.54 28.18
CA LEU A 230 14.07 -11.86 27.76
C LEU A 230 12.72 -12.18 28.42
N GLN A 231 12.59 -11.88 29.71
CA GLN A 231 11.36 -12.10 30.46
C GLN A 231 10.21 -11.26 29.91
N GLU A 232 10.46 -10.00 29.58
CA GLU A 232 9.44 -9.10 29.02
C GLU A 232 9.06 -9.48 27.59
N MET A 233 10.02 -9.89 26.75
CA MET A 233 9.74 -10.42 25.42
C MET A 233 8.81 -11.64 25.51
N GLN A 234 9.11 -12.60 26.39
CA GLN A 234 8.26 -13.77 26.60
C GLN A 234 6.86 -13.38 27.06
N ALA A 235 6.75 -12.49 28.06
CA ALA A 235 5.45 -12.03 28.55
C ALA A 235 4.63 -11.28 27.48
N ALA A 236 5.29 -10.45 26.66
CA ALA A 236 4.65 -9.76 25.54
C ALA A 236 4.15 -10.73 24.47
N ILE A 237 4.96 -11.73 24.11
CA ILE A 237 4.59 -12.79 23.17
C ILE A 237 3.41 -13.61 23.72
N ASP A 238 3.46 -14.00 24.98
CA ASP A 238 2.36 -14.74 25.62
C ASP A 238 1.05 -13.95 25.61
N LYS A 239 1.14 -12.64 25.85
CA LYS A 239 -0.03 -11.75 25.73
C LYS A 239 -0.52 -11.65 24.30
N PHE A 240 0.36 -11.44 23.33
CA PHE A 240 0.00 -11.44 21.92
C PHE A 240 -0.72 -12.74 21.51
N LEU A 241 -0.17 -13.89 21.90
CA LEU A 241 -0.76 -15.20 21.63
C LEU A 241 -2.14 -15.41 22.30
N GLN A 242 -2.43 -14.74 23.42
CA GLN A 242 -3.75 -14.76 24.06
C GLN A 242 -4.81 -13.98 23.26
N LEU A 243 -4.39 -13.11 22.32
CA LEU A 243 -5.30 -12.30 21.49
C LEU A 243 -5.63 -12.96 20.16
N LEU A 244 -4.95 -14.06 19.84
CA LEU A 244 -5.14 -14.80 18.61
C LEU A 244 -6.21 -15.87 18.81
N ASP A 245 -7.09 -15.99 17.82
CA ASP A 245 -8.11 -17.02 17.75
C ASP A 245 -8.42 -17.33 16.26
N ARG A 246 -9.37 -18.23 16.02
CA ARG A 246 -9.86 -18.59 14.70
C ARG A 246 -10.26 -17.35 13.88
N GLY A 247 -9.70 -17.23 12.69
CA GLY A 247 -10.01 -16.12 11.77
C GLY A 247 -9.12 -14.89 11.93
N VAL A 248 -8.31 -14.80 12.98
CA VAL A 248 -7.50 -13.60 13.28
C VAL A 248 -6.29 -13.53 12.35
N TYR A 249 -5.96 -12.33 11.88
CA TYR A 249 -4.72 -12.04 11.17
C TYR A 249 -3.69 -11.55 12.18
N ALA A 250 -2.55 -12.22 12.21
CA ALA A 250 -1.52 -12.03 13.22
C ALA A 250 -0.21 -11.58 12.55
N VAL A 251 0.32 -10.44 12.98
CA VAL A 251 1.63 -9.92 12.55
C VAL A 251 2.56 -9.88 13.76
N PHE A 252 3.70 -10.56 13.67
CA PHE A 252 4.79 -10.43 14.63
C PHE A 252 5.99 -9.81 13.93
N TYR A 253 6.44 -8.66 14.41
CA TYR A 253 7.57 -7.93 13.86
C TYR A 253 8.64 -7.74 14.93
N TYR A 254 9.89 -7.95 14.55
CA TYR A 254 11.02 -7.69 15.42
C TYR A 254 12.15 -6.97 14.66
N ALA A 255 12.64 -5.88 15.25
CA ALA A 255 13.85 -5.18 14.82
C ALA A 255 14.89 -5.23 15.93
N GLY A 256 16.09 -5.72 15.63
CA GLY A 256 17.14 -5.86 16.62
C GLY A 256 18.25 -6.84 16.23
N HIS A 257 19.03 -7.25 17.23
CA HIS A 257 20.02 -8.30 17.07
C HIS A 257 19.33 -9.66 16.95
N GLY A 258 19.78 -10.43 15.98
CA GLY A 258 19.31 -11.79 15.76
C GLY A 258 20.37 -12.62 15.09
N TYR A 259 20.17 -13.93 15.13
CA TYR A 259 21.01 -14.89 14.44
C TYR A 259 20.17 -16.09 13.98
N GLU A 260 20.74 -16.83 13.03
CA GLU A 260 20.20 -18.12 12.61
C GLU A 260 21.11 -19.25 13.08
N HIS A 261 20.53 -20.40 13.41
CA HIS A 261 21.27 -21.64 13.61
C HIS A 261 20.42 -22.84 13.16
N ASN A 262 20.93 -23.62 12.21
CA ASN A 262 20.23 -24.78 11.64
C ASN A 262 18.81 -24.45 11.16
N GLY A 263 18.66 -23.37 10.38
CA GLY A 263 17.36 -22.92 9.88
C GLY A 263 16.43 -22.27 10.92
N ARG A 264 16.92 -22.01 12.15
CA ARG A 264 16.14 -21.41 13.24
C ARG A 264 16.61 -20.03 13.59
N ASN A 265 15.66 -19.13 13.70
CA ASN A 265 15.92 -17.72 13.96
C ASN A 265 15.72 -17.43 15.45
N TYR A 266 16.69 -16.72 16.03
CA TYR A 266 16.72 -16.38 17.44
C TYR A 266 16.82 -14.86 17.60
N LEU A 267 15.91 -14.29 18.38
CA LEU A 267 15.85 -12.87 18.69
C LEU A 267 16.61 -12.62 20.00
N VAL A 268 17.50 -11.63 20.00
CA VAL A 268 18.36 -11.34 21.15
C VAL A 268 17.69 -10.29 22.04
N ALA A 269 17.56 -10.59 23.33
CA ALA A 269 17.03 -9.65 24.31
C ALA A 269 18.09 -8.61 24.73
N ILE A 270 17.67 -7.45 25.25
CA ILE A 270 18.64 -6.40 25.65
C ILE A 270 19.55 -6.82 26.80
N ASP A 271 19.09 -7.74 27.64
CA ASP A 271 19.79 -8.27 28.81
C ASP A 271 20.65 -9.50 28.50
N ALA A 272 20.71 -9.93 27.23
CA ALA A 272 21.49 -11.10 26.84
C ALA A 272 22.98 -10.94 27.23
N PRO A 273 23.60 -11.96 27.86
CA PRO A 273 25.00 -11.89 28.27
C PRO A 273 25.94 -11.92 27.06
N ARG A 274 27.23 -11.68 27.29
CA ARG A 274 28.28 -11.84 26.27
C ARG A 274 29.25 -12.97 26.67
N PRO A 275 29.28 -14.10 25.92
CA PRO A 275 28.42 -14.43 24.78
C PRO A 275 27.02 -14.90 25.20
N TYR A 276 26.03 -14.75 24.31
CA TYR A 276 24.68 -15.30 24.51
C TYR A 276 24.54 -16.71 23.91
N ARG A 277 23.58 -17.47 24.44
CA ARG A 277 23.18 -18.82 24.00
C ARG A 277 21.69 -18.81 23.64
N THR A 278 21.19 -19.89 23.07
CA THR A 278 19.76 -20.02 22.69
C THR A 278 18.79 -19.83 23.86
N GLU A 279 19.20 -20.14 25.09
CA GLU A 279 18.40 -19.93 26.31
C GLU A 279 18.21 -18.44 26.67
N ASN A 280 19.10 -17.57 26.17
CA ASN A 280 19.05 -16.13 26.39
C ASN A 280 18.28 -15.40 25.26
N CYS A 281 17.59 -16.16 24.40
CA CYS A 281 16.99 -15.66 23.17
C CYS A 281 15.58 -16.21 22.97
N VAL A 282 14.78 -15.53 22.16
CA VAL A 282 13.46 -16.02 21.74
C VAL A 282 13.60 -16.78 20.42
N CYS A 283 13.14 -18.03 20.39
CA CYS A 283 13.10 -18.81 19.16
C CYS A 283 11.85 -18.47 18.34
N VAL A 284 12.04 -17.92 17.14
CA VAL A 284 10.95 -17.45 16.27
C VAL A 284 10.04 -18.60 15.83
N GLN A 285 10.61 -19.77 15.53
CA GLN A 285 9.82 -20.93 15.10
C GLN A 285 8.85 -21.40 16.18
N ARG A 286 9.17 -21.21 17.48
CA ARG A 286 8.22 -21.48 18.57
C ARG A 286 7.06 -20.48 18.57
N VAL A 287 7.33 -19.21 18.27
CA VAL A 287 6.29 -18.18 18.14
C VAL A 287 5.33 -18.55 17.00
N MET A 288 5.84 -18.89 15.81
CA MET A 288 5.00 -19.33 14.69
C MET A 288 4.16 -20.57 15.05
N HIS A 289 4.77 -21.56 15.70
CA HIS A 289 4.04 -22.75 16.13
C HIS A 289 2.89 -22.40 17.08
N SER A 290 3.13 -21.57 18.09
CA SER A 290 2.09 -21.10 19.01
C SER A 290 1.00 -20.28 18.30
N MET A 291 1.36 -19.48 17.28
CA MET A 291 0.37 -18.75 16.48
C MET A 291 -0.54 -19.71 15.69
N GLN A 292 0.01 -20.80 15.12
CA GLN A 292 -0.78 -21.85 14.47
C GLN A 292 -1.70 -22.59 15.45
N GLU A 293 -1.25 -22.88 16.67
CA GLU A 293 -2.08 -23.51 17.70
C GLU A 293 -3.30 -22.67 18.08
N ARG A 294 -3.19 -21.34 17.95
CA ARG A 294 -4.30 -20.38 18.12
C ARG A 294 -5.25 -20.30 16.93
N LYS A 295 -5.01 -21.07 15.87
CA LYS A 295 -5.85 -21.13 14.65
C LYS A 295 -6.01 -19.77 13.96
N ALA A 296 -5.02 -18.87 14.10
CA ALA A 296 -4.98 -17.64 13.33
C ALA A 296 -5.04 -17.95 11.83
N GLN A 297 -5.81 -17.16 11.09
CA GLN A 297 -6.12 -17.38 9.67
C GLN A 297 -5.00 -16.88 8.76
N LEU A 298 -4.19 -15.94 9.24
CA LEU A 298 -2.98 -15.47 8.58
C LEU A 298 -1.91 -15.23 9.64
N ASN A 299 -0.73 -15.83 9.47
CA ASN A 299 0.40 -15.72 10.38
C ASN A 299 1.60 -15.11 9.63
N VAL A 300 1.91 -13.86 9.92
CA VAL A 300 3.03 -13.13 9.29
C VAL A 300 4.10 -12.85 10.34
N ILE A 301 5.32 -13.29 10.07
CA ILE A 301 6.50 -12.96 10.86
C ILE A 301 7.46 -12.14 10.00
N LEU A 302 7.81 -10.94 10.46
CA LEU A 302 8.72 -10.03 9.79
C LEU A 302 9.96 -9.82 10.68
N LEU A 303 11.13 -10.23 10.20
CA LEU A 303 12.38 -10.16 10.97
C LEU A 303 13.35 -9.16 10.34
N ASP A 304 13.51 -8.01 10.97
CA ASP A 304 14.54 -7.01 10.66
C ASP A 304 15.78 -7.25 11.54
N THR A 305 16.44 -8.37 11.27
CA THR A 305 17.63 -8.83 12.00
C THR A 305 18.71 -9.36 11.07
N CYS A 306 19.95 -9.41 11.55
CA CYS A 306 20.93 -10.30 10.94
C CYS A 306 20.53 -11.77 11.10
N ARG A 307 21.08 -12.62 10.24
CA ARG A 307 20.87 -14.08 10.27
C ARG A 307 22.18 -14.86 10.27
N LYS A 308 23.30 -14.22 10.58
CA LYS A 308 24.61 -14.88 10.69
C LYS A 308 24.74 -15.72 11.96
N TRP A 309 25.19 -16.96 11.80
CA TRP A 309 25.59 -17.81 12.92
C TRP A 309 27.04 -17.55 13.35
N TYR A 310 27.25 -17.36 14.66
CA TYR A 310 28.59 -17.25 15.23
C TYR A 310 28.87 -18.44 16.13
N LYS A 311 29.66 -19.39 15.60
CA LYS A 311 30.03 -20.70 16.16
C LYS A 311 30.00 -20.76 17.70
N GLN A 312 28.92 -21.30 18.26
CA GLN A 312 28.89 -21.82 19.63
C GLN A 312 28.30 -23.23 19.68
N LYS A 313 28.91 -24.11 20.48
CA LYS A 313 28.37 -25.46 20.69
C LYS A 313 27.13 -25.37 21.58
N GLY A 314 25.98 -25.74 21.03
CA GLY A 314 24.72 -25.88 21.76
C GLY A 314 23.81 -26.87 21.03
N PRO A 315 23.02 -27.69 21.76
CA PRO A 315 22.07 -28.58 21.10
C PRO A 315 20.99 -27.75 20.38
N PRO A 316 20.58 -28.14 19.17
CA PRO A 316 19.47 -27.52 18.48
C PRO A 316 18.20 -27.64 19.35
N SER A 317 17.44 -26.55 19.51
CA SER A 317 16.16 -26.60 20.25
C SER A 317 15.21 -27.63 19.64
N GLU A 318 14.57 -28.51 20.40
CA GLU A 318 13.52 -29.36 19.81
C GLU A 318 12.31 -28.49 19.40
N ILE A 319 11.87 -28.61 18.15
CA ILE A 319 10.68 -27.93 17.62
C ILE A 319 9.88 -28.96 16.83
N LYS A 320 8.57 -29.01 17.10
CA LYS A 320 7.64 -29.84 16.35
C LYS A 320 7.47 -29.30 14.93
N PRO A 321 7.29 -30.17 13.91
CA PRO A 321 6.96 -29.71 12.56
C PRO A 321 5.73 -28.79 12.58
N LEU A 322 5.76 -27.72 11.77
CA LEU A 322 4.58 -26.87 11.58
C LEU A 322 3.49 -27.68 10.86
N ALA A 323 2.23 -27.41 11.19
CA ALA A 323 1.11 -28.00 10.48
C ALA A 323 1.00 -27.36 9.08
N PRO A 324 0.66 -28.13 8.02
CA PRO A 324 0.55 -27.63 6.65
C PRO A 324 -0.77 -26.86 6.45
N LEU A 325 -0.99 -25.79 7.22
CA LEU A 325 -2.25 -25.04 7.29
C LEU A 325 -2.42 -24.00 6.17
N GLY A 326 -1.42 -23.81 5.30
CA GLY A 326 -1.57 -22.93 4.15
C GLY A 326 -1.62 -21.43 4.45
N ASN A 327 -1.16 -20.99 5.63
CA ASN A 327 -1.45 -19.65 6.17
C ASN A 327 -0.26 -18.92 6.81
N THR A 328 0.97 -19.33 6.51
CA THR A 328 2.19 -18.77 7.11
C THR A 328 3.02 -17.97 6.11
N VAL A 329 3.58 -16.85 6.55
CA VAL A 329 4.50 -16.01 5.78
C VAL A 329 5.63 -15.55 6.70
N TYR A 330 6.87 -15.72 6.25
CA TYR A 330 8.06 -15.12 6.81
C TYR A 330 8.64 -14.12 5.80
N GLY A 331 8.88 -12.90 6.26
CA GLY A 331 9.68 -11.90 5.56
C GLY A 331 10.95 -11.63 6.35
N TYR A 332 12.09 -12.10 5.84
CA TYR A 332 13.40 -11.84 6.43
C TYR A 332 14.03 -10.65 5.74
N ALA A 333 14.51 -9.66 6.51
CA ALA A 333 15.18 -8.50 5.97
C ALA A 333 16.48 -8.83 5.21
N THR A 334 17.07 -9.99 5.47
CA THR A 334 18.28 -10.47 4.82
C THR A 334 18.23 -11.99 4.60
N SER A 335 19.09 -12.51 3.72
CA SER A 335 19.20 -13.95 3.43
C SER A 335 19.85 -14.71 4.60
N GLU A 336 19.77 -16.04 4.56
CA GLU A 336 20.51 -16.90 5.48
C GLU A 336 22.02 -16.54 5.47
N ASP A 337 22.63 -16.55 6.65
CA ASP A 337 24.04 -16.16 6.86
C ASP A 337 24.44 -14.75 6.36
N ALA A 338 23.47 -13.84 6.20
CA ALA A 338 23.70 -12.46 5.81
C ALA A 338 23.39 -11.44 6.91
N GLU A 339 23.82 -10.20 6.66
CA GLU A 339 23.61 -9.05 7.54
C GLU A 339 22.42 -8.20 7.07
N ALA A 340 21.69 -7.62 8.02
CA ALA A 340 20.73 -6.56 7.76
C ALA A 340 21.34 -5.22 8.19
N PHE A 341 21.05 -4.14 7.45
CA PHE A 341 21.71 -2.84 7.61
C PHE A 341 20.75 -1.73 8.04
N GLU A 342 21.32 -0.76 8.77
CA GLU A 342 20.68 0.50 9.12
C GLU A 342 21.57 1.70 8.73
N VAL A 343 20.95 2.87 8.56
CA VAL A 343 21.65 4.12 8.22
C VAL A 343 22.05 4.86 9.49
N GLN A 344 23.31 5.33 9.59
CA GLN A 344 23.78 6.12 10.72
C GLN A 344 23.47 7.61 10.55
N ASP A 345 22.20 8.00 10.68
CA ASP A 345 21.76 9.40 10.53
C ASP A 345 21.32 10.07 11.84
N GLY A 346 21.68 9.47 12.98
CA GLY A 346 21.27 9.95 14.31
C GLY A 346 19.87 9.52 14.72
N GLY A 347 19.35 8.43 14.16
CA GLY A 347 18.07 7.82 14.58
C GLY A 347 16.84 8.47 13.96
N LYS A 348 16.99 9.16 12.83
CA LYS A 348 15.89 9.82 12.12
C LYS A 348 15.35 8.97 10.97
N SER A 349 16.14 8.02 10.48
CA SER A 349 15.76 7.10 9.42
C SER A 349 15.36 5.73 9.96
N THR A 350 14.45 5.09 9.24
CA THR A 350 14.20 3.65 9.35
C THR A 350 15.37 2.83 8.79
N GLY A 351 15.47 1.58 9.24
CA GLY A 351 16.30 0.54 8.66
C GLY A 351 15.88 0.26 7.22
N ILE A 352 16.81 -0.26 6.41
CA ILE A 352 16.62 -0.34 4.95
C ILE A 352 15.44 -1.24 4.58
N PHE A 353 15.24 -2.35 5.29
CA PHE A 353 14.08 -3.22 5.07
C PHE A 353 12.76 -2.50 5.38
N THR A 354 12.68 -1.86 6.55
CA THR A 354 11.47 -1.18 7.01
C THR A 354 11.13 0.04 6.15
N LYS A 355 12.13 0.79 5.68
CA LYS A 355 11.98 1.86 4.69
C LYS A 355 11.15 1.43 3.48
N TYR A 356 11.47 0.29 2.89
CA TYR A 356 10.76 -0.22 1.72
C TYR A 356 9.46 -0.91 2.10
N LEU A 357 9.41 -1.65 3.21
CA LEU A 357 8.17 -2.23 3.73
C LEU A 357 7.08 -1.16 3.89
N ASN A 358 7.42 -0.01 4.49
CA ASN A 358 6.49 1.09 4.74
C ASN A 358 5.88 1.66 3.46
N LYS A 359 6.59 1.60 2.33
CA LYS A 359 6.10 2.05 1.02
C LYS A 359 5.01 1.15 0.43
N HIS A 360 5.03 -0.14 0.76
CA HIS A 360 4.19 -1.16 0.11
C HIS A 360 3.12 -1.75 1.04
N VAL A 361 3.27 -1.66 2.36
CA VAL A 361 2.39 -2.36 3.33
C VAL A 361 0.90 -1.99 3.23
N LEU A 362 0.58 -0.78 2.73
CA LEU A 362 -0.80 -0.31 2.55
C LEU A 362 -1.45 -0.75 1.22
N GLN A 363 -0.70 -1.40 0.33
CA GLN A 363 -1.24 -1.81 -0.97
C GLN A 363 -2.24 -2.96 -0.82
N PRO A 364 -3.34 -2.98 -1.60
CA PRO A 364 -4.35 -4.02 -1.56
C PRO A 364 -3.91 -5.30 -2.30
N GLU A 365 -2.73 -5.79 -1.93
CA GLU A 365 -2.04 -6.92 -2.55
C GLU A 365 -1.84 -8.04 -1.52
N ARG A 366 -1.78 -9.28 -2.00
CA ARG A 366 -1.44 -10.43 -1.13
C ARG A 366 -0.09 -10.18 -0.43
N VAL A 367 0.04 -10.59 0.83
CA VAL A 367 1.23 -10.26 1.66
C VAL A 367 2.55 -10.61 0.98
N THR A 368 2.60 -11.73 0.24
CA THR A 368 3.81 -12.16 -0.46
C THR A 368 4.15 -11.26 -1.66
N ARG A 369 3.16 -10.71 -2.38
CA ARG A 369 3.42 -9.71 -3.44
C ARG A 369 3.97 -8.41 -2.87
N VAL A 370 3.44 -7.97 -1.72
CA VAL A 370 4.00 -6.82 -0.98
C VAL A 370 5.47 -7.06 -0.66
N LEU A 371 5.83 -8.23 -0.12
CA LEU A 371 7.22 -8.57 0.20
C LEU A 371 8.12 -8.72 -1.03
N GLU A 372 7.58 -9.23 -2.15
CA GLU A 372 8.30 -9.29 -3.43
C GLU A 372 8.66 -7.88 -3.94
N GLN A 373 7.72 -6.93 -3.88
CA GLN A 373 8.00 -5.53 -4.23
C GLN A 373 9.05 -4.90 -3.31
N VAL A 374 9.00 -5.19 -2.00
CA VAL A 374 10.04 -4.76 -1.04
C VAL A 374 11.40 -5.33 -1.43
N SER A 375 11.47 -6.59 -1.86
CA SER A 375 12.70 -7.22 -2.34
C SER A 375 13.22 -6.56 -3.62
N GLU A 376 12.35 -6.25 -4.58
CA GLU A 376 12.71 -5.58 -5.83
C GLU A 376 13.27 -4.18 -5.60
N ASP A 377 12.66 -3.41 -4.71
CA ASP A 377 13.10 -2.06 -4.38
C ASP A 377 14.40 -2.07 -3.57
N LEU A 378 14.55 -2.98 -2.61
CA LEU A 378 15.79 -3.16 -1.85
C LEU A 378 16.95 -3.59 -2.76
N GLY A 379 16.69 -4.45 -3.75
CA GLY A 379 17.69 -4.85 -4.75
C GLY A 379 18.20 -3.71 -5.64
N LYS A 380 17.46 -2.60 -5.71
CA LYS A 380 17.84 -1.37 -6.43
C LYS A 380 18.50 -0.33 -5.52
N ASP A 381 18.46 -0.48 -4.19
CA ASP A 381 19.05 0.49 -3.27
C ASP A 381 20.58 0.46 -3.36
N PRO A 382 21.24 1.58 -3.72
CA PRO A 382 22.69 1.62 -3.92
C PRO A 382 23.50 1.37 -2.64
N LEU A 383 22.91 1.53 -1.46
CA LEU A 383 23.57 1.29 -0.18
C LEU A 383 23.80 -0.21 0.05
N VAL A 384 22.77 -1.01 -0.20
CA VAL A 384 22.77 -2.43 0.19
C VAL A 384 22.79 -3.43 -0.97
N ARG A 385 22.83 -2.94 -2.22
CA ARG A 385 22.88 -3.79 -3.42
C ARG A 385 24.00 -4.84 -3.33
N GLY A 386 23.63 -6.11 -3.41
CA GLY A 386 24.56 -7.25 -3.31
C GLY A 386 25.02 -7.59 -1.89
N ARG A 387 24.53 -6.90 -0.86
CA ARG A 387 24.90 -7.08 0.56
C ARG A 387 23.73 -7.51 1.44
N GLN A 388 22.55 -7.03 1.13
CA GLN A 388 21.29 -7.39 1.77
C GLN A 388 20.28 -7.77 0.70
N VAL A 389 19.59 -8.89 0.90
CA VAL A 389 18.55 -9.39 0.00
C VAL A 389 17.42 -9.92 0.86
N VAL A 390 16.19 -9.51 0.57
CA VAL A 390 15.02 -9.99 1.30
C VAL A 390 14.80 -11.47 0.96
N GLU A 391 14.58 -12.29 1.98
CA GLU A 391 14.18 -13.68 1.80
C GLU A 391 12.73 -13.86 2.23
N ILE A 392 11.92 -14.49 1.37
CA ILE A 392 10.50 -14.71 1.61
C ILE A 392 10.26 -16.22 1.66
N ARG A 393 9.74 -16.71 2.79
CA ARG A 393 9.30 -18.12 2.93
C ARG A 393 7.82 -18.14 3.30
N HIS A 394 6.98 -18.85 2.54
CA HIS A 394 5.55 -18.90 2.86
C HIS A 394 4.92 -20.23 2.48
N THR A 395 3.82 -20.55 3.17
CA THR A 395 2.88 -21.61 2.78
C THR A 395 1.54 -21.04 2.37
N LEU A 396 1.40 -19.71 2.25
CA LEU A 396 0.13 -19.04 2.01
C LEU A 396 -0.57 -19.55 0.72
N THR A 397 -1.74 -20.17 0.86
CA THR A 397 -2.52 -20.76 -0.24
C THR A 397 -3.60 -19.83 -0.78
N GLU A 398 -4.15 -18.97 0.08
CA GLU A 398 -5.16 -17.97 -0.30
C GLU A 398 -4.50 -16.59 -0.45
N PRO A 399 -4.95 -15.72 -1.37
CA PRO A 399 -4.34 -14.41 -1.63
C PRO A 399 -4.68 -13.37 -0.54
N ARG A 400 -4.53 -13.72 0.74
CA ARG A 400 -4.83 -12.84 1.88
C ARG A 400 -3.92 -11.62 1.87
N ALA A 401 -4.50 -10.45 2.07
CA ALA A 401 -3.80 -9.16 2.12
C ALA A 401 -3.89 -8.57 3.54
N LEU A 402 -2.93 -7.72 3.92
CA LEU A 402 -3.04 -7.01 5.20
C LEU A 402 -4.22 -6.00 5.21
N THR A 403 -4.65 -5.57 4.02
CA THR A 403 -5.79 -4.68 3.77
C THR A 403 -7.15 -5.35 3.86
N ASP A 404 -7.22 -6.68 3.92
CA ASP A 404 -8.46 -7.45 4.02
C ASP A 404 -9.38 -6.89 5.12
N PRO A 405 -10.67 -6.66 4.88
CA PRO A 405 -11.56 -6.03 5.87
C PRO A 405 -11.76 -6.89 7.13
N VAL A 406 -12.10 -6.24 8.25
CA VAL A 406 -12.41 -6.92 9.52
C VAL A 406 -13.90 -7.15 9.65
N GLN A 407 -14.32 -8.40 9.87
CA GLN A 407 -15.67 -8.77 10.27
C GLN A 407 -15.65 -9.28 11.72
N ALA A 408 -15.81 -8.35 12.66
CA ALA A 408 -15.66 -8.61 14.08
C ALA A 408 -16.65 -9.67 14.60
N SER A 409 -16.14 -10.81 15.08
CA SER A 409 -16.92 -11.87 15.74
C SER A 409 -17.03 -11.68 17.27
N GLY A 410 -16.74 -10.49 17.78
CA GLY A 410 -16.90 -10.13 19.20
C GLY A 410 -15.82 -10.65 20.17
N HIS A 411 -14.91 -11.55 19.74
CA HIS A 411 -13.89 -12.19 20.59
C HIS A 411 -12.86 -11.22 21.19
N THR A 412 -12.80 -10.02 20.61
CA THR A 412 -11.77 -9.01 20.83
C THR A 412 -12.35 -7.71 21.39
N MET A 413 -13.66 -7.70 21.66
CA MET A 413 -14.37 -6.61 22.33
C MET A 413 -13.78 -6.30 23.72
N GLU A 414 -13.14 -7.27 24.40
CA GLU A 414 -12.42 -6.99 25.65
C GLU A 414 -11.22 -6.07 25.48
N LEU A 415 -10.59 -6.03 24.29
CA LEU A 415 -9.47 -5.15 24.00
C LEU A 415 -9.90 -3.73 23.63
N ARG A 416 -11.11 -3.56 23.05
CA ARG A 416 -11.72 -2.22 22.88
C ARG A 416 -11.88 -1.48 24.21
N ARG A 417 -11.92 -2.21 25.33
CA ARG A 417 -12.04 -1.65 26.69
C ARG A 417 -10.70 -1.40 27.37
N ARG A 418 -9.60 -1.91 26.81
CA ARG A 418 -8.24 -1.83 27.37
C ARG A 418 -7.31 -1.03 26.47
N ASP A 419 -7.84 0.01 25.84
CA ASP A 419 -6.98 1.09 25.35
C ASP A 419 -6.14 1.57 26.53
N ALA A 420 -4.83 1.41 26.35
CA ALA A 420 -3.77 1.87 27.23
C ALA A 420 -4.19 3.12 28.01
N PHE A 421 -4.39 3.00 29.33
CA PHE A 421 -4.75 4.14 30.18
C PHE A 421 -3.69 5.22 30.01
N LEU A 422 -4.03 6.30 29.31
CA LEU A 422 -3.22 7.49 29.24
C LEU A 422 -3.62 8.36 30.43
N PRO A 423 -2.68 8.77 31.30
CA PRO A 423 -3.01 9.69 32.38
C PRO A 423 -3.60 10.97 31.79
N GLY A 424 -4.77 11.39 32.28
CA GLY A 424 -5.31 12.69 31.94
C GLY A 424 -4.35 13.81 32.36
N ARG A 425 -4.54 14.99 31.78
CA ARG A 425 -3.80 16.20 32.18
C ARG A 425 -3.81 16.39 33.71
N ARG A 426 -2.68 16.86 34.25
CA ARG A 426 -2.52 17.13 35.69
C ARG A 426 -2.00 18.55 35.88
N THR A 427 -2.51 19.23 36.89
CA THR A 427 -2.02 20.54 37.30
C THR A 427 -1.41 20.43 38.69
N LEU A 428 -0.21 20.98 38.86
CA LEU A 428 0.54 21.02 40.10
C LEU A 428 0.70 22.47 40.55
N ASP A 429 0.13 22.79 41.71
CA ASP A 429 0.22 24.12 42.30
C ASP A 429 1.40 24.21 43.26
N PHE A 430 2.43 24.98 42.94
CA PHE A 430 3.59 25.17 43.80
C PHE A 430 3.29 26.29 44.81
N GLN A 431 2.94 25.92 46.04
CA GLN A 431 2.29 26.83 46.99
C GLN A 431 3.22 27.95 47.48
N HIS A 432 4.53 27.70 47.57
CA HIS A 432 5.48 28.70 48.07
C HIS A 432 5.75 29.83 47.07
N CYS A 433 5.64 29.54 45.78
CA CYS A 433 5.89 30.51 44.71
C CYS A 433 4.62 30.93 43.95
N GLY A 434 3.49 30.24 44.21
CA GLY A 434 2.21 30.45 43.54
C GLY A 434 2.19 30.10 42.05
N VAL A 435 3.20 29.37 41.57
CA VAL A 435 3.32 28.96 40.16
C VAL A 435 2.49 27.71 39.91
N GLN A 436 1.73 27.69 38.81
CA GLN A 436 1.02 26.50 38.37
C GLN A 436 1.75 25.84 37.20
N VAL A 437 2.03 24.56 37.34
CA VAL A 437 2.62 23.72 36.30
C VAL A 437 1.56 22.75 35.79
N GLU A 438 1.34 22.71 34.48
CA GLU A 438 0.52 21.70 33.84
C GLU A 438 1.39 20.62 33.22
N LEU A 439 1.06 19.37 33.51
CA LEU A 439 1.64 18.19 32.90
C LEU A 439 0.68 17.56 31.89
N CYS A 440 1.20 17.30 30.70
CA CYS A 440 0.53 16.58 29.63
C CYS A 440 1.29 15.29 29.33
N PHE A 441 0.54 14.24 28.97
CA PHE A 441 1.07 12.90 28.72
C PHE A 441 0.81 12.51 27.27
N SER A 442 1.75 11.84 26.63
CA SER A 442 1.60 11.28 25.28
C SER A 442 2.25 9.91 25.21
N ALA A 443 1.58 8.93 24.60
CA ALA A 443 2.14 7.61 24.37
C ALA A 443 2.93 7.62 23.05
N LEU A 444 4.22 7.29 23.12
CA LEU A 444 5.04 7.10 21.92
C LEU A 444 5.09 5.63 21.50
N PHE A 445 5.13 4.73 22.49
CA PHE A 445 5.03 3.28 22.35
C PHE A 445 4.17 2.71 23.49
N SER A 446 3.80 1.44 23.43
CA SER A 446 2.99 0.80 24.49
C SER A 446 3.70 0.74 25.84
N ASN A 447 5.03 0.84 25.87
CA ASN A 447 5.86 0.96 27.08
C ASN A 447 6.63 2.28 27.21
N VAL A 448 6.36 3.28 26.35
CA VAL A 448 7.05 4.59 26.38
C VAL A 448 6.02 5.71 26.48
N LEU A 449 6.04 6.38 27.63
CA LEU A 449 5.23 7.57 27.90
C LEU A 449 6.11 8.81 27.91
N VAL A 450 5.75 9.80 27.11
CA VAL A 450 6.39 11.12 27.10
C VAL A 450 5.57 12.07 27.95
N VAL A 451 6.26 12.83 28.80
CA VAL A 451 5.64 13.80 29.72
C VAL A 451 6.16 15.19 29.36
N PHE A 452 5.23 16.10 29.10
CA PHE A 452 5.51 17.50 28.86
C PHE A 452 5.04 18.31 30.06
N GLY A 453 5.82 19.31 30.46
CA GLY A 453 5.43 20.23 31.50
C GLY A 453 5.49 21.67 31.04
N THR A 454 4.43 22.43 31.30
CA THR A 454 4.31 23.84 30.95
C THR A 454 3.99 24.66 32.19
N VAL A 455 4.68 25.78 32.34
CA VAL A 455 4.34 26.78 33.37
C VAL A 455 3.13 27.56 32.85
N ARG A 456 1.97 27.41 33.50
CA ARG A 456 0.67 27.98 33.08
C ARG A 456 0.49 29.41 33.57
N SER A 457 0.85 29.66 34.82
CA SER A 457 0.71 30.96 35.47
C SER A 457 1.89 31.16 36.41
N THR A 458 2.45 32.37 36.38
CA THR A 458 3.45 32.82 37.33
C THR A 458 2.81 33.87 38.23
N ASN A 459 2.88 33.68 39.54
CA ASN A 459 2.49 34.73 40.50
C ASN A 459 3.57 35.83 40.53
N ILE A 460 3.24 37.01 41.05
CA ILE A 460 4.12 38.18 41.19
C ILE A 460 5.39 37.85 42.01
N ALA A 461 5.39 36.75 42.76
CA ALA A 461 6.49 36.29 43.61
C ALA A 461 7.61 35.52 42.88
N ALA A 462 7.40 35.08 41.63
CA ALA A 462 8.35 34.21 40.92
C ALA A 462 8.57 34.62 39.45
N GLN A 463 9.84 34.65 39.03
CA GLN A 463 10.27 34.91 37.64
C GLN A 463 11.34 33.88 37.21
N ASP A 464 11.64 33.83 35.91
CA ASP A 464 12.69 32.94 35.35
C ASP A 464 12.50 31.47 35.73
N CYS A 465 11.31 30.92 35.45
CA CYS A 465 10.94 29.57 35.87
C CYS A 465 11.55 28.51 34.93
N THR A 466 12.22 27.51 35.49
CA THR A 466 12.73 26.34 34.77
C THR A 466 12.12 25.09 35.38
N LEU A 467 11.54 24.24 34.53
CA LEU A 467 10.94 22.98 34.93
C LEU A 467 11.85 21.82 34.58
N ILE A 468 12.09 20.93 35.54
CA ILE A 468 12.81 19.67 35.35
C ILE A 468 11.89 18.52 35.76
N LEU A 469 11.73 17.56 34.85
CA LEU A 469 10.98 16.33 35.09
C LEU A 469 11.98 15.18 35.24
N GLU A 470 11.92 14.50 36.38
CA GLU A 470 12.76 13.35 36.69
C GLU A 470 11.88 12.11 36.90
N SER A 471 12.33 10.96 36.40
CA SER A 471 11.73 9.65 36.69
C SER A 471 12.79 8.75 37.32
N GLN A 472 12.37 7.88 38.24
CA GLN A 472 13.25 6.84 38.80
C GLN A 472 13.02 5.52 38.07
N PRO A 473 14.09 4.77 37.73
CA PRO A 473 13.96 3.44 37.14
C PRO A 473 13.08 2.52 38.00
N GLY A 474 12.03 1.94 37.41
CA GLY A 474 11.10 1.05 38.12
C GLY A 474 10.01 1.75 38.94
N SER A 475 9.99 3.09 39.00
CA SER A 475 8.93 3.86 39.65
C SER A 475 8.00 4.51 38.63
N LEU A 476 6.70 4.52 38.93
CA LEU A 476 5.67 5.25 38.17
C LEU A 476 5.35 6.60 38.82
N VAL A 477 6.32 7.14 39.57
CA VAL A 477 6.27 8.46 40.18
C VAL A 477 7.20 9.40 39.43
N ILE A 478 6.67 10.53 38.99
CA ILE A 478 7.42 11.60 38.34
C ILE A 478 7.74 12.65 39.40
N LYS A 479 9.02 12.99 39.54
CA LYS A 479 9.46 14.11 40.36
C LYS A 479 9.56 15.37 39.50
N VAL A 480 8.80 16.38 39.88
CA VAL A 480 8.67 17.65 39.18
C VAL A 480 9.39 18.71 40.00
N LYS A 481 10.53 19.18 39.50
CA LYS A 481 11.32 20.24 40.13
C LYS A 481 11.09 21.56 39.41
N LEU A 482 10.65 22.56 40.15
CA LEU A 482 10.51 23.93 39.68
C LEU A 482 11.66 24.75 40.27
N HIS A 483 12.52 25.25 39.41
CA HIS A 483 13.50 26.26 39.76
C HIS A 483 12.94 27.63 39.40
N TYR A 484 12.92 28.58 40.33
CA TYR A 484 12.43 29.92 40.09
C TYR A 484 13.30 30.95 40.83
N THR A 485 13.28 32.17 40.32
CA THR A 485 13.97 33.30 40.94
C THR A 485 12.94 34.13 41.70
N HIS A 486 13.09 34.25 43.02
CA HIS A 486 12.14 34.99 43.84
C HIS A 486 12.23 36.49 43.55
N THR A 487 11.09 37.14 43.31
CA THR A 487 11.09 38.50 42.74
C THR A 487 11.60 39.57 43.71
N GLN A 488 11.41 39.38 45.02
CA GLN A 488 11.85 40.32 46.07
C GLN A 488 13.28 40.05 46.55
N THR A 489 13.61 38.80 46.87
CA THR A 489 14.93 38.44 47.45
C THR A 489 16.01 38.23 46.39
N LYS A 490 15.62 38.10 45.11
CA LYS A 490 16.50 37.77 43.97
C LYS A 490 17.24 36.44 44.11
N GLU A 491 16.86 35.60 45.08
CA GLU A 491 17.45 34.28 45.28
C GLU A 491 16.87 33.25 44.32
N ARG A 492 17.71 32.29 43.92
CA ARG A 492 17.31 31.13 43.12
C ARG A 492 16.83 30.03 44.06
N LEU A 493 15.55 29.70 43.98
CA LEU A 493 14.90 28.70 44.84
C LEU A 493 14.45 27.49 44.02
N THR A 494 14.30 26.36 44.71
CA THR A 494 13.83 25.10 44.11
C THR A 494 12.72 24.53 44.96
N GLU A 495 11.58 24.25 44.34
CA GLU A 495 10.48 23.52 44.95
C GLU A 495 10.27 22.21 44.15
N SER A 496 9.93 21.12 44.83
CA SER A 496 9.73 19.83 44.16
C SER A 496 8.45 19.15 44.61
N LYS A 497 7.73 18.56 43.66
CA LYS A 497 6.55 17.73 43.91
C LYS A 497 6.69 16.37 43.26
N GLU A 498 6.05 15.38 43.84
CA GLU A 498 5.95 14.03 43.29
C GLU A 498 4.55 13.78 42.77
N LEU A 499 4.45 13.16 41.60
CA LEU A 499 3.19 12.81 40.96
C LEU A 499 3.20 11.32 40.61
N ASP A 500 2.34 10.54 41.28
CA ASP A 500 2.04 9.17 40.91
C ASP A 500 1.07 9.17 39.71
N ILE A 501 1.49 8.59 38.60
CA ILE A 501 0.69 8.49 37.36
C ILE A 501 -0.07 7.16 37.24
N GLY A 502 -0.06 6.34 38.28
CA GLY A 502 -0.73 5.06 38.33
C GLY A 502 -0.03 4.02 37.46
N ARG A 503 -0.80 3.21 36.72
CA ARG A 503 -0.28 2.17 35.80
C ARG A 503 -0.63 2.50 34.36
N PRO A 504 0.09 3.43 33.72
CA PRO A 504 -0.22 3.87 32.38
C PRO A 504 0.15 2.79 31.35
N LEU A 505 -0.51 2.85 30.19
CA LEU A 505 -0.19 2.03 29.03
C LEU A 505 -0.13 0.52 29.35
N ILE A 506 0.93 -0.19 28.91
CA ILE A 506 1.12 -1.62 29.16
C ILE A 506 1.30 -1.97 30.65
N ALA A 507 1.67 -1.01 31.52
CA ALA A 507 1.81 -1.28 32.96
C ALA A 507 0.46 -1.64 33.62
N SER A 508 -0.66 -1.29 32.98
CA SER A 508 -2.00 -1.74 33.38
C SER A 508 -2.18 -3.26 33.21
N CYS A 509 -1.46 -3.86 32.27
CA CYS A 509 -1.40 -5.30 32.10
C CYS A 509 -0.42 -5.87 33.12
N LYS A 510 -0.93 -6.67 34.07
CA LYS A 510 -0.09 -7.38 35.07
C LYS A 510 0.78 -8.46 34.40
N LEU A 511 1.81 -8.06 33.65
CA LEU A 511 2.71 -8.95 32.90
C LEU A 511 3.48 -9.92 33.83
N ASN A 512 3.67 -9.57 35.10
CA ASN A 512 4.46 -10.34 36.07
C ASN A 512 3.64 -11.26 37.01
N GLN A 513 2.37 -11.57 36.72
CA GLN A 513 1.59 -12.54 37.52
C GLN A 513 1.35 -13.84 36.74
N MET A 514 2.40 -14.63 36.53
CA MET A 514 2.24 -16.07 36.25
C MET A 514 2.70 -16.85 37.47
N LYS A 515 1.78 -17.63 38.06
CA LYS A 515 2.14 -18.71 38.98
C LYS A 515 2.95 -19.74 38.19
N PRO A 516 4.02 -20.33 38.76
CA PRO A 516 4.72 -21.41 38.10
C PRO A 516 3.74 -22.55 37.82
N VAL A 517 3.63 -22.92 36.54
CA VAL A 517 2.91 -24.13 36.14
C VAL A 517 3.72 -25.31 36.68
N ASP A 518 3.09 -26.07 37.57
CA ASP A 518 3.67 -27.24 38.22
C ASP A 518 3.99 -28.31 37.15
N ARG A 519 5.25 -28.38 36.72
CA ARG A 519 5.76 -29.50 35.92
C ARG A 519 6.25 -30.57 36.90
N ARG A 520 5.33 -31.40 37.37
CA ARG A 520 5.63 -32.73 37.91
C ARG A 520 5.04 -33.77 36.98
N GLN A 521 5.83 -34.81 36.71
CA GLN A 521 5.71 -35.85 35.67
C GLN A 521 6.28 -35.37 34.34
N ASP A 522 7.47 -35.75 33.88
CA ASP A 522 8.22 -36.99 34.07
C ASP A 522 9.72 -36.72 34.24
N ALA A 523 10.28 -37.22 35.34
CA ALA A 523 11.71 -37.34 35.52
C ALA A 523 12.11 -38.75 35.06
N CYS A 524 13.00 -38.85 34.07
CA CYS A 524 13.84 -40.02 33.92
C CYS A 524 15.30 -39.58 34.08
N VAL A 525 15.89 -40.05 35.17
CA VAL A 525 17.25 -39.82 35.63
C VAL A 525 18.19 -40.71 34.84
N HIS A 526 19.28 -40.16 34.31
CA HIS A 526 20.55 -40.88 34.24
C HIS A 526 21.70 -39.96 34.66
N SER A 527 22.27 -40.31 35.81
CA SER A 527 23.54 -39.84 36.35
C SER A 527 24.71 -40.43 35.56
N VAL A 528 25.79 -39.67 35.35
CA VAL A 528 27.17 -40.17 35.51
C VAL A 528 28.07 -39.04 36.00
N ASP A 529 28.80 -39.36 37.07
CA ASP A 529 29.79 -38.58 37.82
C ASP A 529 31.17 -38.42 37.17
N HIS A 530 31.93 -37.45 37.74
CA HIS A 530 33.38 -37.35 37.93
C HIS A 530 34.35 -36.93 36.80
N MET A 531 35.01 -35.78 37.01
CA MET A 531 36.47 -35.58 37.24
C MET A 531 36.83 -34.09 37.00
N SER A 532 36.99 -33.27 38.05
CA SER A 532 38.23 -32.95 38.79
C SER A 532 39.29 -32.10 38.05
N ASN A 533 39.47 -30.86 38.55
CA ASN A 533 40.68 -30.03 38.66
C ASN A 533 41.60 -29.82 37.43
N ILE A 534 41.92 -28.55 37.10
CA ILE A 534 43.27 -27.93 37.27
C ILE A 534 43.33 -26.50 36.66
N ARG A 535 43.84 -25.59 37.52
CA ARG A 535 44.61 -24.32 37.37
C ARG A 535 44.50 -23.39 36.14
N TRP A 536 44.28 -22.13 36.49
CA TRP A 536 44.60 -20.91 35.73
C TRP A 536 46.12 -20.66 35.59
N PRO A 537 46.53 -19.97 34.52
CA PRO A 537 47.53 -18.92 34.65
C PRO A 537 47.10 -17.57 34.05
N HIS A 538 47.47 -16.51 34.77
CA HIS A 538 47.60 -15.14 34.28
C HIS A 538 48.67 -15.05 33.17
N HIS A 539 48.39 -14.34 32.07
CA HIS A 539 48.93 -13.00 31.79
C HIS A 539 48.76 -12.55 30.32
N GLN A 540 48.53 -11.23 30.21
CA GLN A 540 49.00 -10.29 29.18
C GLN A 540 48.23 -10.11 27.86
N ASN A 541 47.84 -8.84 27.71
CA ASN A 541 47.25 -8.17 26.56
C ASN A 541 48.11 -8.22 25.30
N HIS A 542 47.47 -8.51 24.17
CA HIS A 542 47.66 -7.79 22.90
C HIS A 542 46.35 -7.85 22.09
N PRO A 543 45.94 -6.75 21.42
CA PRO A 543 44.69 -6.72 20.67
C PRO A 543 44.90 -7.42 19.32
N ARG A 544 44.19 -8.54 19.10
CA ARG A 544 44.00 -9.09 17.75
C ARG A 544 42.59 -8.80 17.27
N ALA A 545 42.53 -8.26 16.05
CA ALA A 545 41.33 -8.03 15.27
C ALA A 545 40.62 -9.36 14.93
N GLY A 546 39.28 -9.31 14.83
CA GLY A 546 38.48 -10.41 14.28
C GLY A 546 37.08 -10.49 14.86
N GLN A 547 36.13 -9.93 14.12
CA GLN A 547 34.67 -9.81 14.33
C GLN A 547 33.95 -11.13 14.75
N PRO A 548 32.69 -11.08 15.27
CA PRO A 548 31.59 -10.41 14.56
C PRO A 548 30.48 -9.72 15.37
N TYR A 549 29.86 -8.74 14.72
CA TYR A 549 28.77 -7.90 15.21
C TYR A 549 27.47 -8.25 14.46
N THR A 550 26.36 -8.31 15.18
CA THR A 550 25.00 -8.36 14.64
C THR A 550 24.54 -6.92 14.35
N ARG A 551 23.80 -6.72 13.25
CA ARG A 551 23.47 -5.47 12.50
C ARG A 551 24.65 -4.52 12.23
N LYS A 552 24.99 -4.31 10.95
CA LYS A 552 26.05 -3.37 10.54
C LYS A 552 25.45 -2.07 10.04
N ALA A 553 26.15 -0.98 10.29
CA ALA A 553 25.70 0.34 9.92
C ALA A 553 26.50 0.89 8.73
N GLU A 554 25.85 1.63 7.82
CA GLU A 554 26.51 2.26 6.69
C GLU A 554 26.72 3.77 6.90
N ASN A 555 27.94 4.23 6.64
CA ASN A 555 28.34 5.64 6.79
C ASN A 555 28.07 6.42 5.51
N ARG A 556 27.39 7.57 5.65
CA ARG A 556 26.94 8.42 4.55
C ARG A 556 27.86 9.64 4.33
N LEU A 557 29.18 9.44 4.26
CA LEU A 557 30.12 10.53 3.98
C LEU A 557 31.34 10.02 3.17
N GLN A 558 31.28 10.17 1.85
CA GLN A 558 32.44 10.52 0.98
C GLN A 558 31.99 10.72 -0.47
N SER A 559 31.67 11.97 -0.82
CA SER A 559 31.82 12.48 -2.18
C SER A 559 32.02 13.99 -2.13
N SER A 560 33.27 14.44 -1.97
CA SER A 560 33.65 15.79 -2.35
C SER A 560 34.84 15.72 -3.30
N ALA A 561 34.56 16.07 -4.54
CA ALA A 561 35.54 16.25 -5.59
C ALA A 561 36.55 17.33 -5.18
N LYS A 562 37.84 17.02 -5.30
CA LYS A 562 38.89 18.03 -5.35
C LYS A 562 38.95 18.59 -6.77
N SER A 563 38.63 19.87 -6.89
CA SER A 563 38.99 20.70 -8.03
C SER A 563 40.50 20.99 -7.98
N THR A 564 41.18 20.87 -9.11
CA THR A 564 42.43 21.58 -9.36
C THR A 564 42.53 21.90 -10.85
N SER A 565 42.94 23.13 -11.11
CA SER A 565 42.81 23.92 -12.33
C SER A 565 43.81 23.57 -13.44
N MET A 566 43.34 23.82 -14.67
CA MET A 566 44.01 24.20 -15.92
C MET A 566 45.55 24.18 -15.98
N SER A 567 46.08 23.49 -16.99
CA SER A 567 47.09 24.05 -17.91
C SER A 567 47.07 23.31 -19.25
N SER A 568 47.22 24.12 -20.29
CA SER A 568 47.29 23.89 -21.73
C SER A 568 48.49 23.06 -22.22
N ASN A 569 48.32 22.29 -23.30
CA ASN A 569 48.99 22.47 -24.61
C ASN A 569 48.87 21.22 -25.52
N GLU A 570 48.42 21.51 -26.75
CA GLU A 570 48.77 20.99 -28.09
C GLU A 570 48.90 19.48 -28.43
N PRO A 571 48.63 19.12 -29.71
CA PRO A 571 48.62 17.75 -30.22
C PRO A 571 49.93 17.37 -30.92
N GLU A 572 50.30 16.10 -30.90
CA GLU A 572 51.25 15.52 -31.86
C GLU A 572 50.69 14.20 -32.41
N GLU A 573 50.63 14.15 -33.74
CA GLU A 573 50.50 12.96 -34.58
C GLU A 573 51.68 12.00 -34.34
N ASN A 574 51.43 10.70 -34.47
CA ASN A 574 52.19 9.82 -35.37
C ASN A 574 51.62 8.40 -35.35
N ASP A 575 51.00 8.05 -36.47
CA ASP A 575 51.38 6.96 -37.38
C ASP A 575 51.69 5.53 -36.89
N GLU A 576 50.96 4.65 -37.58
CA GLU A 576 51.41 3.42 -38.26
C GLU A 576 51.39 2.05 -37.57
N ASN A 577 50.69 1.16 -38.29
CA ASN A 577 50.84 -0.30 -38.43
C ASN A 577 50.51 -1.18 -37.20
N ASP A 578 49.90 -2.35 -37.35
CA ASP A 578 49.83 -3.25 -38.50
C ASP A 578 48.55 -4.09 -38.43
N SER A 579 47.98 -4.32 -39.61
CA SER A 579 47.01 -5.34 -39.92
C SER A 579 47.56 -6.76 -39.73
N ASN A 580 46.72 -7.68 -39.24
CA ASN A 580 46.72 -9.06 -39.70
C ASN A 580 45.32 -9.68 -39.51
N GLU A 581 44.64 -9.88 -40.64
CA GLU A 581 44.09 -11.15 -41.16
C GLU A 581 43.99 -12.36 -40.17
N PHE A 582 43.01 -13.27 -40.20
CA PHE A 582 41.88 -13.61 -41.07
C PHE A 582 41.08 -14.74 -40.38
N THR A 583 39.77 -14.87 -40.72
CA THR A 583 38.90 -16.09 -40.68
C THR A 583 38.66 -16.81 -39.34
N MET A 584 37.44 -17.21 -38.97
CA MET A 584 36.21 -17.56 -39.71
C MET A 584 34.98 -17.19 -38.88
#